data_AF-A0A4S4MY97-F1
#
_entry.id   AF-A0A4S4MY97-F1
#
_cell.length_a   1.000
_cell.length_b   1.000
_cell.length_c   1.000
_cell.angle_alpha   90.00
_cell.angle_beta   90.00
_cell.angle_gamma   90.00
#
_symmetry.space_group_name_H-M   'P 1'
#
loop_
_entity.id
_entity.type
_entity.pdbx_description
1 polymer ?
#
loop_
_entity_poly.entity_id
_entity_poly.type
_entity_poly.pdbx_seq_one_letter_code
_entity_poly.pdbx_strand_id
1 'polypeptide(L)'
;MWPKIVRDDLRAGVKAKHQGNLNTSERYLARALETALTLPLVELTPDPHAKLSGIAIVLGEVLETNNKPEKAYEVYVAALERIQDAVRQQKGQHVAIRVSGPDRVRAAALAFKLAEMAEEYSQPEAEEEKWLVFAVEEL
;
A
#
# COMPACT_ATOMS: atom_id res chain seq x y z
N MET A 1 -12.98 -4.35 11.85
CA MET A 1 -14.05 -4.06 10.85
C MET A 1 -13.71 -2.76 10.11
N TRP A 2 -14.09 -2.58 8.85
CA TRP A 2 -13.87 -1.33 8.08
C TRP A 2 -14.96 -0.27 8.38
N PRO A 3 -14.63 1.03 8.53
CA PRO A 3 -15.63 2.10 8.57
C PRO A 3 -16.55 2.06 7.35
N LYS A 4 -17.85 2.37 7.52
CA LYS A 4 -18.84 2.24 6.43
C LYS A 4 -18.44 3.05 5.19
N ILE A 5 -17.93 4.27 5.40
CA ILE A 5 -17.53 5.20 4.33
C ILE A 5 -16.42 4.64 3.43
N VAL A 6 -15.54 3.77 3.96
CA VAL A 6 -14.50 3.07 3.17
C VAL A 6 -15.01 1.74 2.64
N ARG A 7 -15.83 1.04 3.43
CA ARG A 7 -16.26 -0.34 3.19
C ARG A 7 -17.04 -0.50 1.88
N ASP A 8 -17.94 0.43 1.58
CA ASP A 8 -18.83 0.31 0.42
C ASP A 8 -18.02 0.33 -0.89
N ASP A 9 -17.08 1.26 -1.00
CA ASP A 9 -16.16 1.36 -2.14
C ASP A 9 -15.16 0.22 -2.19
N LEU A 10 -14.58 -0.16 -1.05
CA LEU A 10 -13.64 -1.27 -0.99
C LEU A 10 -14.28 -2.57 -1.49
N ARG A 11 -15.51 -2.86 -1.07
CA ARG A 11 -16.24 -4.06 -1.52
C ARG A 11 -16.60 -3.98 -3.00
N ALA A 12 -17.03 -2.81 -3.49
CA ALA A 12 -17.33 -2.62 -4.91
C ALA A 12 -16.08 -2.80 -5.78
N GLY A 13 -14.95 -2.24 -5.35
CA GLY A 13 -13.65 -2.37 -6.02
C GLY A 13 -13.17 -3.81 -6.09
N VAL A 14 -13.11 -4.50 -4.95
CA VAL A 14 -12.71 -5.92 -4.89
C VAL A 14 -13.64 -6.80 -5.75
N LYS A 15 -14.96 -6.55 -5.70
CA LYS A 15 -15.92 -7.28 -6.55
C LYS A 15 -15.63 -7.03 -8.05
N ALA A 16 -15.38 -5.78 -8.45
CA ALA A 16 -15.07 -5.44 -9.83
C ALA A 16 -13.75 -6.08 -10.30
N LYS A 17 -12.71 -6.13 -9.45
CA LYS A 17 -11.46 -6.86 -9.72
C LYS A 17 -11.73 -8.31 -10.08
N HIS A 18 -12.48 -9.03 -9.23
CA HIS A 18 -12.81 -10.45 -9.47
C HIS A 18 -13.65 -10.69 -10.73
N GLN A 19 -14.38 -9.67 -11.19
CA GLN A 19 -15.18 -9.74 -12.42
C GLN A 19 -14.38 -9.34 -13.68
N GLY A 20 -13.09 -9.00 -13.55
CA GLY A 20 -12.27 -8.49 -14.65
C GLY A 20 -12.61 -7.05 -15.07
N ASN A 21 -13.47 -6.36 -14.32
CA ASN A 21 -13.87 -4.97 -14.59
C ASN A 21 -12.82 -4.01 -14.03
N LEU A 22 -11.60 -4.06 -14.57
CA LEU A 22 -10.41 -3.42 -13.98
C LEU A 22 -10.52 -1.90 -13.85
N ASN A 23 -11.01 -1.20 -14.88
CA ASN A 23 -11.23 0.25 -14.80
C ASN A 23 -12.24 0.64 -13.71
N THR A 24 -13.28 -0.17 -13.51
CA THR A 24 -14.26 0.05 -12.44
C THR A 24 -13.64 -0.25 -11.07
N SER A 25 -12.84 -1.31 -10.99
CA SER A 25 -12.09 -1.68 -9.79
C SER A 25 -11.15 -0.56 -9.34
N GLU A 26 -10.33 -0.05 -10.27
CA GLU A 26 -9.38 1.04 -10.05
C GLU A 26 -10.09 2.26 -9.44
N ARG A 27 -11.21 2.70 -10.03
CA ARG A 27 -11.96 3.87 -9.55
C ARG A 27 -12.48 3.68 -8.12
N TYR A 28 -13.04 2.52 -7.80
CA TYR A 28 -13.57 2.25 -6.46
C TYR A 28 -12.45 2.09 -5.43
N LEU A 29 -11.36 1.39 -5.76
CA LEU A 29 -10.24 1.19 -4.86
C LEU A 29 -9.47 2.49 -4.60
N ALA A 30 -9.28 3.33 -5.62
CA ALA A 30 -8.68 4.66 -5.47
C ALA A 30 -9.52 5.51 -4.50
N ARG A 31 -10.85 5.58 -4.70
CA ARG A 31 -11.75 6.32 -3.80
C ARG A 31 -11.74 5.76 -2.38
N ALA A 32 -11.70 4.43 -2.22
CA ALA A 32 -11.59 3.79 -0.92
C ALA A 32 -10.28 4.16 -0.22
N LEU A 33 -9.16 4.17 -0.96
CA LEU A 33 -7.84 4.54 -0.44
C LEU A 33 -7.81 6.01 -0.03
N GLU A 34 -8.22 6.92 -0.91
CA GLU A 34 -8.33 8.36 -0.65
C GLU A 34 -9.16 8.61 0.61
N THR A 35 -10.35 8.01 0.68
CA THR A 35 -11.23 8.13 1.86
C THR A 35 -10.54 7.62 3.12
N ALA A 36 -9.93 6.44 3.07
CA ALA A 36 -9.26 5.85 4.22
C ALA A 36 -8.08 6.71 4.71
N LEU A 37 -7.36 7.36 3.80
CA LEU A 37 -6.24 8.26 4.12
C LEU A 37 -6.71 9.55 4.83
N THR A 38 -7.96 9.98 4.63
CA THR A 38 -8.53 11.13 5.36
C THR A 38 -8.98 10.81 6.78
N LEU A 39 -9.11 9.53 7.14
CA LEU A 39 -9.60 9.13 8.45
C LEU A 39 -8.48 9.15 9.51
N PRO A 40 -8.80 9.53 10.76
CA PRO A 40 -7.90 9.30 11.89
C PRO A 40 -7.55 7.81 12.01
N LEU A 41 -6.29 7.47 12.31
CA LEU A 41 -5.85 6.07 12.39
C LEU A 41 -6.65 5.24 13.41
N VAL A 42 -7.22 5.88 14.44
CA VAL A 42 -8.08 5.21 15.43
C VAL A 42 -9.35 4.61 14.81
N GLU A 43 -9.92 5.24 13.78
CA GLU A 43 -11.08 4.72 13.02
C GLU A 43 -10.73 3.46 12.21
N LEU A 44 -9.43 3.25 11.97
CA LEU A 44 -8.89 2.12 11.24
C LEU A 44 -8.35 1.02 12.16
N THR A 45 -8.54 1.11 13.47
CA THR A 45 -8.17 0.05 14.42
C THR A 45 -8.89 -1.29 14.17
N PRO A 46 -8.31 -2.43 14.59
CA PRO A 46 -7.03 -2.57 15.33
C PRO A 46 -5.76 -2.38 14.48
N ASP A 47 -5.82 -2.64 13.17
CA ASP A 47 -4.62 -2.70 12.30
C ASP A 47 -4.63 -1.60 11.21
N PRO A 48 -4.45 -0.32 11.57
CA PRO A 48 -4.62 0.78 10.63
C PRO A 48 -3.58 0.79 9.51
N HIS A 49 -2.32 0.47 9.81
CA HIS A 49 -1.26 0.39 8.80
C HIS A 49 -1.53 -0.77 7.83
N ALA A 50 -1.94 -1.94 8.34
CA ALA A 50 -2.33 -3.08 7.51
C ALA A 50 -3.52 -2.79 6.61
N LYS A 51 -4.51 -2.08 7.12
CA LYS A 51 -5.68 -1.66 6.35
C LYS A 51 -5.28 -0.75 5.19
N LEU A 52 -4.53 0.32 5.46
CA LEU A 52 -4.13 1.29 4.44
C LEU A 52 -3.25 0.66 3.36
N SER A 53 -2.20 -0.04 3.79
CA SER A 53 -1.31 -0.76 2.87
C SER A 53 -2.04 -1.86 2.09
N GLY A 54 -3.02 -2.54 2.70
CA GLY A 54 -3.83 -3.54 2.03
C GLY A 54 -4.67 -2.98 0.88
N ILE A 55 -5.32 -1.82 1.05
CA ILE A 55 -6.05 -1.17 -0.06
C ILE A 55 -5.07 -0.76 -1.16
N ALA A 56 -3.94 -0.14 -0.79
CA ALA A 56 -2.93 0.30 -1.75
C ALA A 56 -2.37 -0.87 -2.56
N ILE A 57 -2.10 -2.01 -1.92
CA ILE A 57 -1.61 -3.22 -2.62
C ILE A 57 -2.64 -3.70 -3.65
N VAL A 58 -3.90 -3.84 -3.25
CA VAL A 58 -4.94 -4.31 -4.18
C VAL A 58 -5.17 -3.32 -5.32
N LEU A 59 -5.05 -2.01 -5.07
CA LEU A 59 -5.09 -0.99 -6.12
C LEU A 59 -3.90 -1.11 -7.07
N GLY A 60 -2.69 -1.28 -6.56
CA GLY A 60 -1.47 -1.49 -7.35
C GLY A 60 -1.60 -2.72 -8.25
N GLU A 61 -2.05 -3.86 -7.71
CA GLU A 61 -2.26 -5.09 -8.48
C GLU A 61 -3.26 -4.89 -9.63
N VAL A 62 -4.34 -4.14 -9.37
CA VAL A 62 -5.34 -3.80 -10.39
C VAL A 62 -4.73 -2.92 -11.47
N LEU A 63 -3.89 -1.95 -11.11
CA LEU A 63 -3.20 -1.06 -12.04
C LEU A 63 -2.20 -1.85 -12.92
N GLU A 64 -1.41 -2.75 -12.33
CA GLU A 64 -0.52 -3.66 -13.08
C GLU A 64 -1.32 -4.51 -14.07
N THR A 65 -2.37 -5.17 -13.58
CA THR A 65 -3.24 -6.00 -14.43
C THR A 65 -3.92 -5.18 -15.54
N ASN A 66 -4.19 -3.90 -15.28
CA ASN A 66 -4.79 -2.96 -16.23
C ASN A 66 -3.75 -2.24 -17.12
N ASN A 67 -2.52 -2.77 -17.21
CA ASN A 67 -1.43 -2.25 -18.04
C ASN A 67 -1.05 -0.79 -17.72
N LYS A 68 -1.06 -0.43 -16.43
CA LYS A 68 -0.67 0.88 -15.89
C LYS A 68 0.44 0.76 -14.84
N PRO A 69 1.61 0.20 -15.19
CA PRO A 69 2.66 -0.11 -14.23
C PRO A 69 3.24 1.13 -13.52
N GLU A 70 3.39 2.25 -14.23
CA GLU A 70 3.88 3.51 -13.64
C GLU A 70 2.99 3.97 -12.47
N LYS A 71 1.67 3.91 -12.64
CA LYS A 71 0.72 4.26 -11.58
C LYS A 71 0.72 3.25 -10.44
N ALA A 72 0.91 1.96 -10.76
CA ALA A 72 1.05 0.94 -9.73
C ALA A 72 2.29 1.20 -8.87
N TYR A 73 3.41 1.54 -9.50
CA TYR A 73 4.66 1.90 -8.84
C TYR A 73 4.45 3.06 -7.87
N GLU A 74 3.84 4.16 -8.33
CA GLU A 74 3.51 5.31 -7.48
C GLU A 74 2.68 4.93 -6.24
N VAL A 75 1.68 4.06 -6.41
CA VAL A 75 0.83 3.57 -5.31
C VAL A 75 1.63 2.74 -4.31
N TYR A 76 2.52 1.86 -4.79
CA TYR A 76 3.35 1.03 -3.93
C TYR A 76 4.40 1.85 -3.17
N VAL A 77 5.06 2.81 -3.83
CA VAL A 77 6.00 3.75 -3.20
C VAL A 77 5.29 4.50 -2.07
N ALA A 78 4.14 5.12 -2.36
CA ALA A 78 3.39 5.87 -1.36
C ALA A 78 2.95 5.00 -0.17
N ALA A 79 2.61 3.73 -0.41
CA ALA A 79 2.26 2.79 0.65
C ALA A 79 3.46 2.45 1.54
N LEU A 80 4.63 2.22 0.93
CA LEU A 80 5.87 1.90 1.63
C LEU A 80 6.37 3.09 2.46
N GLU A 81 6.46 4.27 1.86
CA GLU A 81 6.90 5.51 2.51
C GLU A 81 6.03 5.80 3.75
N ARG A 82 4.73 5.57 3.66
CA ARG A 82 3.82 5.74 4.80
C ARG A 82 4.15 4.81 5.97
N ILE A 83 4.52 3.56 5.70
CA ILE A 83 4.93 2.63 6.76
C ILE A 83 6.28 3.07 7.34
N GLN A 84 7.23 3.46 6.49
CA GLN A 84 8.54 3.96 6.93
C GLN A 84 8.42 5.20 7.82
N ASP A 85 7.58 6.16 7.45
CA ASP A 85 7.35 7.36 8.25
C ASP A 85 6.69 7.04 9.59
N ALA A 86 5.74 6.10 9.61
CA ALA A 86 5.16 5.61 10.85
C ALA A 86 6.22 4.95 11.76
N VAL A 87 7.13 4.14 11.19
CA VAL A 87 8.26 3.55 11.94
C VAL A 87 9.22 4.61 12.48
N ARG A 88 9.55 5.63 11.68
CA ARG A 88 10.41 6.75 12.10
C ARG A 88 9.79 7.52 13.27
N GLN A 89 8.50 7.81 13.21
CA GLN A 89 7.76 8.50 14.27
C GLN A 89 7.71 7.69 15.58
N GLN A 90 7.67 6.36 15.49
CA GLN A 90 7.73 5.49 16.67
C GLN A 90 9.06 5.53 17.41
N LYS A 91 10.19 5.59 16.69
CA LYS A 91 11.54 5.52 17.28
C LYS A 91 11.86 6.70 18.23
N GLY A 92 11.03 7.75 18.25
CA GLY A 92 11.20 8.92 19.11
C GLY A 92 10.07 9.23 20.09
N GLN A 93 8.94 8.50 20.08
CA GLN A 93 7.75 8.87 20.86
C GLN A 93 6.93 7.68 21.36
N HIS A 94 6.18 7.87 22.45
CA HIS A 94 5.11 6.97 22.86
C HIS A 94 3.90 7.13 21.91
N VAL A 95 3.92 6.40 20.81
CA VAL A 95 2.80 6.38 19.84
C VAL A 95 1.77 5.34 20.28
N ALA A 96 0.50 5.75 20.38
CA ALA A 96 -0.62 4.89 20.78
C ALA A 96 -0.95 3.78 19.76
N ILE A 97 -0.74 4.07 18.48
CA ILE A 97 -0.92 3.14 17.38
C ILE A 97 0.46 2.76 16.87
N ARG A 98 0.78 1.46 16.90
CA ARG A 98 2.09 0.98 16.51
C ARG A 98 2.04 0.18 15.20
N VAL A 99 2.99 0.45 14.31
CA VAL A 99 3.45 -0.48 13.27
C VAL A 99 3.85 -1.79 13.95
N SER A 100 3.16 -2.85 13.57
CA SER A 100 3.34 -4.20 14.10
C SER A 100 4.36 -4.99 13.28
N GLY A 101 4.79 -6.16 13.77
CA GLY A 101 5.64 -7.08 13.00
C GLY A 101 5.06 -7.43 11.61
N PRO A 102 3.77 -7.81 11.50
CA PRO A 102 3.12 -8.02 10.21
C PRO A 102 3.16 -6.82 9.26
N ASP A 103 3.16 -5.58 9.78
CA ASP A 103 3.28 -4.39 8.94
C ASP A 103 4.69 -4.22 8.37
N ARG A 104 5.72 -4.58 9.14
CA ARG A 104 7.12 -4.59 8.68
C ARG A 104 7.37 -5.63 7.59
N VAL A 105 6.85 -6.84 7.78
CA VAL A 105 6.92 -7.89 6.75
C VAL A 105 6.24 -7.42 5.46
N ARG A 106 5.12 -6.71 5.57
CA ARG A 106 4.45 -6.14 4.39
C ARG A 106 5.25 -5.01 3.76
N ALA A 107 5.94 -4.18 4.55
CA ALA A 107 6.85 -3.17 4.03
C ALA A 107 8.02 -3.81 3.26
N ALA A 108 8.61 -4.88 3.78
CA ALA A 108 9.64 -5.64 3.08
C ALA A 108 9.10 -6.23 1.76
N ALA A 109 7.88 -6.80 1.76
CA ALA A 109 7.25 -7.31 0.54
C ALA A 109 6.97 -6.21 -0.50
N LEU A 110 6.52 -5.03 -0.07
CA LEU A 110 6.36 -3.87 -0.94
C LEU A 110 7.70 -3.41 -1.54
N ALA A 111 8.76 -3.40 -0.74
CA ALA A 111 10.09 -3.04 -1.20
C ALA A 111 10.64 -4.04 -2.22
N PHE A 112 10.46 -5.35 -2.01
CA PHE A 112 10.79 -6.35 -3.02
C PHE A 112 9.99 -6.16 -4.32
N LYS A 113 8.70 -5.87 -4.23
CA LYS A 113 7.88 -5.60 -5.41
C LYS A 113 8.36 -4.34 -6.15
N LEU A 114 8.73 -3.28 -5.43
CA LEU A 114 9.28 -2.07 -6.04
C LEU A 114 10.62 -2.30 -6.72
N ALA A 115 11.49 -3.16 -6.16
CA ALA A 115 12.73 -3.56 -6.81
C ALA A 115 12.47 -4.34 -8.10
N GLU A 116 11.58 -5.35 -8.06
CA GLU A 116 11.16 -6.11 -9.27
C GLU A 116 10.63 -5.18 -10.36
N MET A 117 9.78 -4.21 -9.99
CA MET A 117 9.26 -3.22 -10.94
C MET A 117 10.35 -2.27 -11.47
N ALA A 118 11.31 -1.88 -10.63
CA ALA A 118 12.41 -1.02 -11.07
C ALA A 118 13.25 -1.71 -12.15
N GLU A 119 13.54 -3.00 -11.97
CA GLU A 119 14.21 -3.84 -12.96
C GLU A 119 13.36 -3.98 -14.23
N GLU A 120 12.09 -4.40 -14.10
CA GLU A 120 11.19 -4.66 -15.23
C GLU A 120 10.95 -3.42 -16.10
N TYR A 121 10.81 -2.24 -15.48
CA TYR A 121 10.51 -0.98 -16.18
C TYR A 121 11.74 -0.12 -16.47
N SER A 122 12.95 -0.67 -16.33
CA SER A 122 14.22 0.04 -16.62
C SER A 122 14.35 1.38 -15.90
N GLN A 123 13.90 1.45 -14.64
CA GLN A 123 14.22 2.58 -13.76
C GLN A 123 15.74 2.60 -13.49
N PRO A 124 16.31 3.72 -13.02
CA PRO A 124 17.72 3.75 -12.68
C PRO A 124 18.08 2.65 -11.66
N GLU A 125 19.20 1.94 -11.87
CA GLU A 125 19.70 0.86 -10.99
C GLU A 125 19.75 1.27 -9.51
N ALA A 126 19.99 2.56 -9.24
CA ALA A 126 19.98 3.14 -7.90
C ALA A 126 18.60 3.06 -7.19
N GLU A 127 17.48 3.10 -7.91
CA GLU A 127 16.15 2.92 -7.32
C GLU A 127 15.89 1.45 -6.96
N GLU A 128 16.34 0.50 -7.79
CA GLU A 128 16.28 -0.93 -7.48
C GLU A 128 17.10 -1.26 -6.22
N GLU A 129 18.38 -0.85 -6.20
CA GLU A 129 19.29 -1.09 -5.07
C GLU A 129 18.75 -0.49 -3.77
N LYS A 130 18.21 0.74 -3.83
CA LYS A 130 17.56 1.41 -2.69
C LYS A 130 16.43 0.56 -2.08
N TRP A 131 15.58 -0.04 -2.90
CA TRP A 131 14.48 -0.86 -2.40
C TRP A 131 14.96 -2.21 -1.85
N LEU A 132 15.94 -2.84 -2.49
CA LEU A 132 16.54 -4.09 -2.01
C LEU A 132 17.24 -3.92 -0.65
N VAL A 133 18.03 -2.85 -0.49
CA VAL A 133 18.69 -2.54 0.79
C VAL A 133 17.66 -2.40 1.90
N PHE A 134 16.59 -1.64 1.67
CA PHE A 134 15.54 -1.47 2.67
C PHE A 134 14.83 -2.79 3.01
N ALA A 135 14.55 -3.64 2.03
CA ALA A 135 13.88 -4.92 2.26
C ALA A 135 14.69 -5.84 3.18
N VAL A 136 16.03 -5.83 3.03
CA VAL A 136 16.95 -6.61 3.88
C VAL A 136 17.00 -6.07 5.31
N GLU A 137 16.96 -4.75 5.51
CA GLU A 137 17.00 -4.15 6.85
C GLU A 137 15.75 -4.42 7.71
N GLU A 138 14.62 -4.76 7.09
CA GLU A 138 13.35 -5.03 7.79
C GLU A 138 13.08 -6.53 8.07
N LEU A 139 13.94 -7.44 7.61
CA LEU A 139 13.91 -8.89 7.91
C LEU A 139 14.60 -9.23 9.25
#